data_AF-A0AA88L0M7-F1
#
_entry.id   AF-A0AA88L0M7-F1
#
_cell.length_a   1.000
_cell.length_b   1.000
_cell.length_c   1.000
_cell.angle_alpha   90.00
_cell.angle_beta   90.00
_cell.angle_gamma   90.00
#
_symmetry.space_group_name_H-M   'P 1'
#
loop_
_entity.id
_entity.type
_entity.pdbx_description
1 polymer ?
#
loop_
_entity_poly.entity_id
_entity_poly.type
_entity_poly.pdbx_seq_one_letter_code
_entity_poly.pdbx_strand_id
1 'polypeptide(L)'
;MKPVVVALGGVTNGGKSTIAKLLQDYFPLSKIMRQDDYFKLDNQDGMEYISELGHYNWDIMSAIDMNKFESEFNKNLTVLSELPSKSLLILEGFLVLNYKPLRPLMDLKYFFELEYEECWARRQTRNYDPPDVPGYFEKVVWPMYLKHRKELLDDCRDIHFISGSAPLSETFQKIIGDLEGLSLKSL
;
A
#
# COMPACT_ATOMS: atom_id res chain seq x y z
N MET A 1 10.00 22.62 1.99
CA MET A 1 8.77 22.70 1.15
C MET A 1 7.84 21.55 1.53
N LYS A 2 6.50 21.68 1.42
CA LYS A 2 5.61 20.53 1.68
C LYS A 2 5.92 19.38 0.69
N PRO A 3 6.25 18.16 1.17
CA PRO A 3 6.42 17.00 0.29
C PRO A 3 5.10 16.64 -0.38
N VAL A 4 5.18 16.08 -1.59
CA VAL A 4 4.04 15.38 -2.20
C VAL A 4 3.95 13.99 -1.60
N VAL A 5 2.76 13.55 -1.23
CA VAL A 5 2.50 12.21 -0.72
C VAL A 5 1.66 11.43 -1.73
N VAL A 6 2.22 10.35 -2.26
CA VAL A 6 1.49 9.40 -3.10
C VAL A 6 1.29 8.10 -2.34
N ALA A 7 0.06 7.59 -2.35
CA ALA A 7 -0.30 6.31 -1.74
C ALA A 7 -0.68 5.29 -2.82
N LEU A 8 -0.03 4.13 -2.77
CA LEU A 8 -0.25 2.97 -3.61
C LEU A 8 -0.89 1.88 -2.74
N GLY A 9 -2.23 1.84 -2.74
CA GLY A 9 -3.06 0.90 -2.00
C GLY A 9 -3.62 -0.23 -2.85
N GLY A 10 -4.38 -1.13 -2.23
CA GLY A 10 -5.18 -2.14 -2.93
C GLY A 10 -4.62 -3.55 -2.87
N VAL A 11 -5.10 -4.41 -3.77
CA VAL A 11 -5.01 -5.87 -3.69
C VAL A 11 -3.58 -6.38 -3.50
N THR A 12 -3.42 -7.45 -2.72
CA THR A 12 -2.15 -8.19 -2.64
C THR A 12 -1.66 -8.59 -4.03
N ASN A 13 -0.34 -8.62 -4.25
CA ASN A 13 0.28 -9.00 -5.53
C ASN A 13 -0.16 -8.14 -6.76
N GLY A 14 -0.76 -6.97 -6.53
CA GLY A 14 -1.22 -6.05 -7.58
C GLY A 14 -0.12 -5.24 -8.30
N GLY A 15 1.15 -5.35 -7.89
CA GLY A 15 2.27 -4.62 -8.52
C GLY A 15 2.68 -3.31 -7.83
N LYS A 16 2.09 -3.00 -6.66
CA LYS A 16 2.33 -1.77 -5.87
C LYS A 16 3.81 -1.49 -5.60
N SER A 17 4.53 -2.43 -4.98
CA SER A 17 5.95 -2.25 -4.63
C SER A 17 6.84 -2.06 -5.87
N THR A 18 6.49 -2.66 -7.01
CA THR A 18 7.23 -2.48 -8.26
C THR A 18 7.09 -1.05 -8.78
N ILE A 19 5.86 -0.52 -8.81
CA ILE A 19 5.61 0.88 -9.18
C ILE A 19 6.29 1.83 -8.19
N ALA A 20 6.19 1.56 -6.88
CA ALA A 20 6.86 2.37 -5.85
C ALA A 20 8.37 2.48 -6.12
N LYS A 21 9.01 1.36 -6.46
CA LYS A 21 10.45 1.33 -6.76
C LYS A 21 10.80 2.13 -8.01
N LEU A 22 10.03 1.98 -9.08
CA LEU A 22 10.22 2.76 -10.31
C LEU A 22 10.07 4.26 -10.07
N LEU A 23 9.08 4.68 -9.28
CA LEU A 23 8.88 6.07 -8.91
C LEU A 23 10.07 6.61 -8.10
N GLN A 24 10.60 5.82 -7.17
CA GLN A 24 11.78 6.22 -6.41
C GLN A 24 13.03 6.37 -7.28
N ASP A 25 13.21 5.49 -8.26
CA ASP A 25 14.35 5.56 -9.18
C ASP A 25 14.22 6.78 -10.13
N TYR A 26 13.00 7.23 -10.41
CA TYR A 26 12.73 8.39 -11.26
C TYR A 26 12.81 9.74 -10.52
N PHE A 27 12.35 9.80 -9.26
CA PHE A 27 12.37 11.01 -8.44
C PHE A 27 13.48 10.93 -7.38
N PRO A 28 14.61 11.63 -7.54
CA PRO A 28 15.78 11.46 -6.67
C PRO A 28 15.56 11.97 -5.24
N LEU A 29 14.66 12.93 -5.04
CA LEU A 29 14.27 13.44 -3.73
C LEU A 29 13.02 12.73 -3.20
N SER A 30 13.08 11.39 -3.16
CA SER A 30 11.96 10.56 -2.73
C SER A 30 12.31 9.54 -1.66
N LYS A 31 11.29 9.11 -0.90
CA LYS A 31 11.39 8.01 0.07
C LYS A 31 10.18 7.10 -0.04
N ILE A 32 10.42 5.79 0.03
CA ILE A 32 9.36 4.78 0.11
C ILE A 32 9.16 4.39 1.58
N MET A 33 7.90 4.26 1.98
CA MET A 33 7.49 3.53 3.19
C MET A 33 6.60 2.36 2.79
N ARG A 34 7.02 1.14 3.17
CA ARG A 34 6.31 -0.10 2.89
C ARG A 34 5.53 -0.50 4.13
N GLN A 35 4.21 -0.63 4.03
CA GLN A 35 3.36 -1.01 5.17
C GLN A 35 3.72 -2.39 5.71
N ASP A 36 4.16 -3.30 4.83
CA ASP A 36 4.57 -4.66 5.17
C ASP A 36 5.77 -4.70 6.14
N ASP A 37 6.58 -3.63 6.23
CA ASP A 37 7.72 -3.56 7.17
C ASP A 37 7.27 -3.34 8.64
N TYR A 38 5.96 -3.19 8.86
CA TYR A 38 5.36 -2.83 10.14
C TYR A 38 4.39 -3.90 10.66
N PHE A 39 4.42 -5.12 10.10
CA PHE A 39 3.70 -6.23 10.71
C PHE A 39 4.15 -6.47 12.15
N LYS A 40 3.18 -6.79 13.00
CA LYS A 40 3.41 -7.24 14.38
C LYS A 40 3.97 -8.66 14.38
N LEU A 41 4.51 -9.07 15.51
CA LEU A 41 4.87 -10.47 15.74
C LEU A 41 3.64 -11.30 16.13
N ASP A 42 3.74 -12.61 15.95
CA ASP A 42 2.74 -13.58 16.41
C ASP A 42 2.36 -13.35 17.89
N ASN A 43 1.09 -13.58 18.20
CA ASN A 43 0.52 -13.46 19.56
C ASN A 43 0.60 -12.07 20.18
N GLN A 44 0.86 -11.00 19.41
CA GLN A 44 0.73 -9.63 19.90
C GLN A 44 -0.74 -9.18 19.96
N ASP A 45 -0.99 -8.12 20.72
CA ASP A 45 -2.33 -7.58 20.93
C ASP A 45 -2.98 -7.11 19.60
N GLY A 46 -4.26 -7.44 19.46
CA GLY A 46 -5.07 -7.17 18.26
C GLY A 46 -4.89 -8.16 17.11
N MET A 47 -4.02 -9.18 17.22
CA MET A 47 -3.96 -10.28 16.26
C MET A 47 -5.20 -11.17 16.36
N GLU A 48 -5.79 -11.56 15.23
CA GLU A 48 -6.94 -12.47 15.19
C GLU A 48 -6.49 -13.87 14.78
N TYR A 49 -6.63 -14.85 15.68
CA TYR A 49 -6.31 -16.24 15.37
C TYR A 49 -7.52 -16.97 14.77
N ILE A 50 -7.32 -17.64 13.65
CA ILE A 50 -8.34 -18.39 12.92
C ILE A 50 -8.16 -19.87 13.26
N SER A 51 -8.92 -20.34 14.25
CA SER A 51 -8.81 -21.70 14.79
C SER A 51 -9.02 -22.79 13.74
N GLU A 52 -9.93 -22.60 12.79
CA GLU A 52 -10.20 -23.55 11.70
C GLU A 52 -8.98 -23.76 10.79
N LEU A 53 -8.15 -22.73 10.63
CA LEU A 53 -6.96 -22.76 9.78
C LEU A 53 -5.67 -23.00 10.55
N GLY A 54 -5.72 -22.93 11.89
CA GLY A 54 -4.54 -22.94 12.73
C GLY A 54 -3.59 -21.76 12.45
N HIS A 55 -4.12 -20.63 11.97
CA HIS A 55 -3.32 -19.53 11.42
C HIS A 55 -3.83 -18.15 11.80
N TYR A 56 -2.97 -17.13 11.77
CA TYR A 56 -3.33 -15.74 12.07
C TYR A 56 -3.91 -15.03 10.86
N ASN A 57 -4.86 -14.12 11.08
CA ASN A 57 -5.32 -13.17 10.08
C ASN A 57 -4.31 -12.03 9.96
N TRP A 58 -3.55 -12.01 8.87
CA TRP A 58 -2.56 -10.98 8.55
C TRP A 58 -3.18 -9.86 7.70
N ASP A 59 -4.33 -10.10 7.10
CA ASP A 59 -4.99 -9.16 6.20
C ASP A 59 -5.93 -8.18 6.96
N ILE A 60 -5.59 -7.80 8.20
CA ILE A 60 -6.32 -6.85 9.05
C ILE A 60 -5.43 -5.70 9.52
N MET A 61 -6.02 -4.52 9.73
CA MET A 61 -5.29 -3.34 10.19
C MET A 61 -4.57 -3.57 11.53
N SER A 62 -5.16 -4.35 12.43
CA SER A 62 -4.60 -4.63 13.75
C SER A 62 -3.37 -5.53 13.71
N ALA A 63 -3.10 -6.23 12.60
CA ALA A 63 -1.87 -6.99 12.40
C ALA A 63 -0.66 -6.08 12.10
N ILE A 64 -0.89 -4.79 11.86
CA ILE A 64 0.14 -3.81 11.54
C ILE A 64 0.30 -2.85 12.72
N ASP A 65 1.53 -2.52 13.09
CA ASP A 65 1.84 -1.48 14.06
C ASP A 65 1.65 -0.09 13.42
N MET A 66 0.39 0.32 13.32
CA MET A 66 0.02 1.60 12.71
C MET A 66 0.50 2.82 13.49
N ASN A 67 0.72 2.68 14.80
CA ASN A 67 1.32 3.75 15.61
C ASN A 67 2.77 3.99 15.19
N LYS A 68 3.56 2.91 15.02
CA LYS A 68 4.93 3.00 14.51
C LYS A 68 4.95 3.48 13.07
N PHE A 69 4.04 2.99 12.23
CA PHE A 69 3.90 3.44 10.83
C PHE A 69 3.63 4.95 10.75
N GLU A 70 2.66 5.45 11.53
CA GLU A 70 2.31 6.87 11.59
C GLU A 70 3.43 7.74 12.18
N SER A 71 4.10 7.27 13.24
CA SER A 71 5.27 7.96 13.79
C SER A 71 6.36 8.11 12.72
N GLU A 72 6.68 7.05 11.98
CA GLU A 72 7.70 7.09 10.95
C GLU A 72 7.27 7.94 9.74
N PHE A 73 5.97 7.93 9.40
CA PHE A 73 5.39 8.80 8.39
C PHE A 73 5.62 10.28 8.74
N ASN A 74 5.30 10.68 9.96
CA ASN A 74 5.49 12.05 10.43
C ASN A 74 6.95 12.47 10.43
N LYS A 75 7.87 11.59 10.87
CA LYS A 75 9.32 11.85 10.77
C LYS A 75 9.77 12.06 9.33
N ASN A 76 9.29 11.23 8.41
CA ASN A 76 9.64 11.33 6.99
C ASN A 76 9.08 12.60 6.36
N LEU A 77 7.87 13.04 6.71
CA LEU A 77 7.36 14.33 6.29
C LEU A 77 8.25 15.49 6.74
N THR A 78 8.68 15.49 8.01
CA THR A 78 9.58 16.53 8.53
C THR A 78 10.89 16.55 7.75
N VAL A 79 11.58 15.42 7.63
CA VAL A 79 12.87 15.31 6.92
C VAL A 79 12.74 15.74 5.46
N LEU A 80 11.73 15.24 4.75
CA LEU A 80 11.51 15.58 3.34
C LEU A 80 11.12 17.05 3.16
N SER A 81 10.55 17.69 4.20
CA SER A 81 10.17 19.10 4.16
C SER A 81 11.36 20.06 4.30
N GLU A 82 12.47 19.60 4.86
CA GLU A 82 13.71 20.36 5.01
C GLU A 82 14.56 20.36 3.74
N LEU A 83 14.22 19.51 2.76
CA LEU A 83 14.93 19.45 1.48
C LEU A 83 14.80 20.77 0.68
N PRO A 84 15.84 21.12 -0.11
CA PRO A 84 15.91 22.39 -0.84
C PRO A 84 14.98 22.46 -2.05
N SER A 85 14.25 21.39 -2.36
CA SER A 85 13.36 21.28 -3.51
C SER A 85 12.18 20.38 -3.17
N LYS A 86 11.14 20.41 -4.00
CA LYS A 86 9.94 19.60 -3.81
C LYS A 86 10.32 18.12 -3.81
N SER A 87 9.85 17.40 -2.81
CA SER A 87 10.21 16.01 -2.51
C SER A 87 8.96 15.11 -2.52
N LEU A 88 9.18 13.79 -2.57
CA LEU A 88 8.13 12.79 -2.72
C LEU A 88 8.18 11.74 -1.61
N LEU A 89 7.07 11.54 -0.90
CA LEU A 89 6.86 10.41 -0.01
C LEU A 89 5.92 9.40 -0.69
N ILE A 90 6.41 8.17 -0.89
CA ILE A 90 5.67 7.08 -1.50
C ILE A 90 5.24 6.13 -0.40
N LEU A 91 3.95 6.05 -0.13
CA LEU A 91 3.37 5.04 0.76
C LEU A 91 2.88 3.87 -0.08
N GLU A 92 3.27 2.65 0.27
CA GLU A 92 2.79 1.46 -0.41
C GLU A 92 2.39 0.38 0.59
N GLY A 93 1.26 -0.28 0.35
CA GLY A 93 0.75 -1.34 1.20
C GLY A 93 -0.71 -1.64 0.92
N PHE A 94 -1.20 -2.79 1.35
CA PHE A 94 -2.56 -3.22 1.00
C PHE A 94 -3.66 -2.45 1.75
N LEU A 95 -3.35 -1.88 2.94
CA LEU A 95 -4.28 -1.13 3.78
C LEU A 95 -3.90 0.34 4.01
N VAL A 96 -2.88 0.87 3.32
CA VAL A 96 -2.45 2.27 3.53
C VAL A 96 -3.59 3.27 3.34
N LEU A 97 -4.48 3.02 2.37
CA LEU A 97 -5.64 3.87 2.10
C LEU A 97 -6.75 3.70 3.14
N ASN A 98 -6.84 2.54 3.81
CA ASN A 98 -7.83 2.28 4.85
C ASN A 98 -7.51 2.99 6.18
N TYR A 99 -6.27 3.45 6.37
CA TYR A 99 -5.88 4.17 7.59
C TYR A 99 -6.26 5.65 7.54
N LYS A 100 -7.41 5.98 8.12
CA LYS A 100 -8.02 7.32 8.09
C LYS A 100 -7.10 8.46 8.59
N PRO A 101 -6.29 8.31 9.65
CA PRO A 101 -5.45 9.41 10.13
C PRO A 101 -4.48 9.98 9.08
N LEU A 102 -3.94 9.13 8.20
CA LEU A 102 -2.98 9.55 7.17
C LEU A 102 -3.62 9.95 5.85
N ARG A 103 -4.85 9.49 5.57
CA ARG A 103 -5.50 9.66 4.26
C ARG A 103 -5.66 11.13 3.82
N PRO A 104 -6.02 12.10 4.68
CA PRO A 104 -6.10 13.51 4.30
C PRO A 104 -4.74 14.13 3.92
N LEU A 105 -3.63 13.49 4.28
CA LEU A 105 -2.28 13.96 4.01
C LEU A 105 -1.74 13.45 2.67
N MET A 106 -2.47 12.52 2.02
CA MET A 106 -2.11 11.94 0.72
C MET A 106 -2.62 12.83 -0.41
N ASP A 107 -1.72 13.36 -1.24
CA ASP A 107 -2.07 14.21 -2.38
C ASP A 107 -2.59 13.37 -3.57
N LEU A 108 -2.06 12.15 -3.77
CA LEU A 108 -2.55 11.19 -4.78
C LEU A 108 -2.79 9.81 -4.16
N LYS A 109 -3.91 9.18 -4.52
CA LYS A 109 -4.35 7.87 -3.99
C LYS A 109 -4.63 6.94 -5.15
N TYR A 110 -3.82 5.89 -5.30
CA TYR A 110 -4.01 4.84 -6.30
C TYR A 110 -4.42 3.55 -5.64
N PHE A 111 -5.46 2.89 -6.16
CA PHE A 111 -5.92 1.60 -5.68
C PHE A 111 -5.77 0.54 -6.76
N PHE A 112 -4.89 -0.42 -6.53
CA PHE A 112 -4.61 -1.50 -7.46
C PHE A 112 -5.65 -2.62 -7.31
N GLU A 113 -6.18 -3.08 -8.43
CA GLU A 113 -7.20 -4.13 -8.51
C GLU A 113 -6.73 -5.27 -9.41
N LEU A 114 -7.12 -6.49 -9.04
CA LEU A 114 -6.94 -7.70 -9.83
C LEU A 114 -8.22 -8.50 -9.71
N GLU A 115 -8.55 -9.24 -10.76
CA GLU A 115 -9.58 -10.28 -10.66
C GLU A 115 -9.10 -11.40 -9.73
N TYR A 116 -10.06 -12.10 -9.12
CA TYR A 116 -9.82 -13.13 -8.11
C TYR A 116 -8.80 -14.17 -8.58
N GLU A 117 -9.00 -14.73 -9.77
CA GLU A 117 -8.19 -15.81 -10.33
C GLU A 117 -6.74 -15.36 -10.56
N GLU A 118 -6.54 -14.13 -11.04
CA GLU A 118 -5.21 -13.59 -11.29
C GLU A 118 -4.49 -13.25 -9.99
N CYS A 119 -5.20 -12.63 -9.03
CA CYS A 119 -4.67 -12.38 -7.70
C CYS A 119 -4.23 -13.69 -7.05
N TRP A 120 -5.08 -14.73 -7.14
CA TRP A 120 -4.79 -16.04 -6.60
C TRP A 120 -3.55 -16.68 -7.26
N ALA A 121 -3.49 -16.67 -8.60
CA ALA A 121 -2.35 -17.20 -9.35
C ALA A 121 -1.04 -16.52 -8.96
N ARG A 122 -1.03 -15.19 -8.83
CA ARG A 122 0.17 -14.44 -8.42
C ARG A 122 0.54 -14.71 -6.96
N ARG A 123 -0.44 -14.83 -6.06
CA ARG A 123 -0.20 -15.09 -4.63
C ARG A 123 0.43 -16.46 -4.39
N GLN A 124 0.00 -17.48 -5.13
CA GLN A 124 0.59 -18.83 -5.06
C GLN A 124 2.09 -18.88 -5.36
N THR A 125 2.60 -17.93 -6.16
CA THR A 125 4.04 -17.86 -6.49
C THR A 125 4.88 -17.04 -5.49
N ARG A 126 4.23 -16.41 -4.49
CA ARG A 126 4.89 -15.55 -3.53
C ARG A 126 5.17 -16.32 -2.25
N ASN A 127 6.38 -16.15 -1.72
CA ASN A 127 6.74 -16.70 -0.41
C ASN A 127 6.38 -15.69 0.67
N TYR A 128 5.53 -16.10 1.61
CA TYR A 128 5.21 -15.38 2.83
C TYR A 128 5.88 -16.04 4.03
N ASP A 129 6.10 -15.28 5.08
CA ASP A 129 6.58 -15.77 6.38
C ASP A 129 5.67 -15.21 7.49
N PRO A 130 4.89 -16.06 8.19
CA PRO A 130 4.69 -17.49 7.92
C PRO A 130 4.04 -17.76 6.54
N PRO A 131 4.24 -18.95 5.94
CA PRO A 131 3.64 -19.30 4.66
C PRO A 131 2.11 -19.43 4.76
N ASP A 132 1.41 -19.06 3.68
CA ASP A 132 -0.05 -19.27 3.56
C ASP A 132 -0.40 -20.76 3.77
N VAL A 133 -1.42 -21.03 4.60
CA VAL A 133 -1.96 -22.40 4.83
C VAL A 133 -3.08 -22.73 3.83
N PRO A 134 -3.39 -24.02 3.59
CA PRO A 134 -4.49 -24.40 2.70
C PRO A 134 -5.83 -23.73 3.08
N GLY A 135 -6.48 -23.09 2.10
CA GLY A 135 -7.74 -22.38 2.31
C GLY A 135 -7.60 -20.94 2.83
N TYR A 136 -6.38 -20.47 3.12
CA TYR A 136 -6.16 -19.13 3.67
C TYR A 136 -6.59 -18.03 2.72
N PHE A 137 -6.32 -18.18 1.42
CA PHE A 137 -6.67 -17.17 0.45
C PHE A 137 -8.18 -16.99 0.33
N GLU A 138 -8.91 -18.10 0.21
CA GLU A 138 -10.36 -18.08 -0.01
C GLU A 138 -11.14 -17.69 1.25
N LYS A 139 -10.66 -18.10 2.42
CA LYS A 139 -11.35 -17.86 3.69
C LYS A 139 -10.95 -16.56 4.38
N VAL A 140 -9.78 -16.01 4.05
CA VAL A 140 -9.21 -14.84 4.77
C VAL A 140 -8.85 -13.73 3.80
N VAL A 141 -7.83 -13.93 2.97
CA VAL A 141 -7.23 -12.88 2.14
C VAL A 141 -8.27 -12.19 1.27
N TRP A 142 -9.02 -12.96 0.49
CA TRP A 142 -9.97 -12.40 -0.46
C TRP A 142 -11.20 -11.78 0.22
N PRO A 143 -11.86 -12.44 1.21
CA PRO A 143 -12.92 -11.81 1.98
C PRO A 143 -12.46 -10.51 2.68
N MET A 144 -11.26 -10.49 3.25
CA MET A 144 -10.70 -9.29 3.87
C MET A 144 -10.45 -8.19 2.85
N TYR A 145 -9.88 -8.50 1.68
CA TYR A 145 -9.74 -7.54 0.58
C TYR A 145 -11.09 -6.92 0.19
N LEU A 146 -12.12 -7.73 -0.02
CA LEU A 146 -13.46 -7.24 -0.39
C LEU A 146 -14.06 -6.34 0.70
N LYS A 147 -13.91 -6.72 1.97
CA LYS A 147 -14.33 -5.93 3.13
C LYS A 147 -13.63 -4.57 3.14
N HIS A 148 -12.30 -4.56 3.11
CA HIS A 148 -11.50 -3.34 3.16
C HIS A 148 -11.73 -2.43 1.95
N ARG A 149 -11.90 -3.01 0.77
CA ARG A 149 -12.27 -2.27 -0.43
C ARG A 149 -13.61 -1.58 -0.24
N LYS A 150 -14.63 -2.30 0.23
CA LYS A 150 -15.95 -1.70 0.51
C LYS A 150 -15.84 -0.56 1.52
N GLU A 151 -15.19 -0.80 2.66
CA GLU A 151 -15.02 0.21 3.72
C GLU A 151 -14.31 1.47 3.21
N LEU A 152 -13.30 1.32 2.33
CA LEU A 152 -12.60 2.44 1.71
C LEU A 152 -13.53 3.25 0.80
N LEU A 153 -14.35 2.59 -0.01
CA LEU A 153 -15.23 3.25 -0.98
C LEU A 153 -16.49 3.86 -0.35
N ASP A 154 -16.82 3.47 0.87
CA ASP A 154 -17.92 4.08 1.62
C ASP A 154 -17.61 5.53 2.01
N ASP A 155 -16.34 5.88 2.27
CA ASP A 155 -15.94 7.21 2.77
C ASP A 155 -14.76 7.90 2.05
N CYS A 156 -14.22 7.33 0.97
CA CYS A 156 -13.19 7.95 0.13
C CYS A 156 -13.59 7.87 -1.35
N ARG A 157 -13.57 9.01 -2.04
CA ARG A 157 -14.01 9.15 -3.45
C ARG A 157 -12.89 9.56 -4.40
N ASP A 158 -11.83 10.15 -3.87
CA ASP A 158 -10.67 10.67 -4.61
C ASP A 158 -9.61 9.58 -4.82
N ILE A 159 -10.02 8.46 -5.42
CA ILE A 159 -9.16 7.30 -5.67
C ILE A 159 -9.04 7.08 -7.18
N HIS A 160 -7.80 6.91 -7.65
CA HIS A 160 -7.49 6.48 -9.00
C HIS A 160 -7.31 4.95 -9.03
N PHE A 161 -8.23 4.25 -9.66
CA PHE A 161 -8.13 2.80 -9.80
C PHE A 161 -7.11 2.42 -10.88
N ILE A 162 -6.30 1.41 -10.58
CA ILE A 162 -5.29 0.86 -11.48
C ILE A 162 -5.55 -0.64 -11.61
N SER A 163 -5.69 -1.13 -12.85
CA SER A 163 -5.65 -2.58 -13.08
C SER A 163 -4.22 -3.07 -12.85
N GLY A 164 -4.03 -4.00 -11.93
CA GLY A 164 -2.75 -4.66 -11.68
C GLY A 164 -2.29 -5.58 -12.83
N SER A 165 -3.14 -5.79 -13.83
CA SER A 165 -2.85 -6.50 -15.08
C SER A 165 -2.45 -5.56 -16.21
N ALA A 166 -2.58 -4.24 -16.02
CA ALA A 166 -2.15 -3.25 -16.99
C ALA A 166 -0.63 -3.29 -17.19
N PRO A 167 -0.12 -2.94 -18.38
CA PRO A 167 1.31 -2.81 -18.61
C PRO A 167 1.96 -1.86 -17.59
N LEU A 168 3.10 -2.29 -17.04
CA LEU A 168 3.84 -1.54 -16.03
C LEU A 168 4.22 -0.13 -16.53
N SER A 169 4.60 -0.02 -17.80
CA SER A 169 4.95 1.25 -18.44
C SER A 169 3.78 2.23 -18.48
N GLU A 170 2.58 1.76 -18.83
CA GLU A 170 1.38 2.60 -18.89
C GLU A 170 1.00 3.12 -17.49
N THR A 171 0.97 2.22 -16.51
CA THR A 171 0.72 2.58 -15.10
C THR A 171 1.74 3.59 -14.60
N PHE A 172 3.02 3.36 -14.89
CA PHE A 172 4.10 4.24 -14.48
C PHE A 172 4.01 5.63 -15.14
N GLN A 173 3.79 5.68 -16.46
CA GLN A 173 3.64 6.94 -17.21
C GLN A 173 2.45 7.76 -16.70
N LYS A 174 1.32 7.10 -16.40
CA LYS A 174 0.17 7.76 -15.79
C LYS A 174 0.55 8.44 -14.47
N ILE A 175 1.17 7.70 -13.55
CA ILE A 175 1.47 8.20 -12.21
C ILE A 175 2.51 9.32 -12.25
N ILE A 176 3.51 9.22 -13.14
CA ILE A 176 4.47 10.32 -13.36
C ILE A 176 3.75 11.58 -13.84
N GLY A 177 2.89 11.48 -14.85
CA GLY A 177 2.18 12.65 -15.38
C GLY A 177 1.37 13.38 -14.30
N ASP A 178 0.69 12.62 -13.42
CA ASP A 178 -0.05 13.17 -12.29
C ASP A 178 0.89 13.83 -11.25
N LEU A 179 2.05 13.23 -10.97
CA LEU A 179 3.06 13.78 -10.05
C LEU A 179 3.75 15.05 -10.59
N GLU A 180 4.08 15.07 -11.88
CA GLU A 180 4.65 16.24 -12.57
C GLU A 180 3.64 17.39 -12.61
N GLY A 181 2.35 17.09 -12.76
CA GLY A 181 1.26 18.05 -12.60
C GLY A 181 1.24 18.71 -11.22
N LEU A 182 1.76 18.03 -10.20
CA LEU A 182 2.00 18.59 -8.86
C LEU A 182 3.37 19.28 -8.74
N SER A 183 4.01 19.67 -9.84
CA SER A 183 5.30 20.36 -9.87
C SER A 183 6.46 19.57 -9.23
N LEU A 184 6.37 18.24 -9.16
CA LEU A 184 7.56 17.40 -8.95
C LEU A 184 8.39 17.42 -10.21
N LYS A 185 9.70 17.61 -10.06
CA LYS A 185 10.64 17.58 -11.18
C LYS A 185 11.35 16.24 -11.17
N SER A 186 11.46 15.63 -12.36
CA SER A 186 12.41 14.54 -12.60
C SER A 186 13.84 15.08 -12.54
N LEU A 187 14.81 14.16 -12.58
CA LEU A 187 16.17 14.48 -13.03
C LEU A 187 16.16 15.20 -14.39
#